data_AF-A0A1M2ZIQ4-F1
#
_entry.id   AF-A0A1M2ZIQ4-F1
#
_cell.length_a   1.000
_cell.length_b   1.000
_cell.length_c   1.000
_cell.angle_alpha   90.00
_cell.angle_beta   90.00
_cell.angle_gamma   90.00
#
_symmetry.space_group_name_H-M   'P 1'
#
loop_
_entity.id
_entity.type
_entity.pdbx_description
1 polymer ?
#
loop_
_entity_poly.entity_id
_entity_poly.type
_entity_poly.pdbx_seq_one_letter_code
_entity_poly.pdbx_strand_id
1 'polypeptide(L)'
;MAGNYQIQVRAKGIDAGSYEAVKNFDVTVAGTSATIAEEDITVKFYNITTGVEVAPSNLVARVPVEVRIAVPSGNNDLYYKLLVSDNQLGTYEVSKYSPDGSILWTPRKALDFSVKVYTRNSDSFGIADMIKTVSVTAS
;
A
#
# COMPACT_ATOMS: atom_id res chain seq x y z
N MET A 1 11.54 15.09 -9.97
CA MET A 1 11.25 14.13 -8.89
C MET A 1 10.15 14.75 -8.05
N ALA A 2 8.93 14.20 -8.05
CA ALA A 2 7.79 14.80 -7.37
C ALA A 2 7.53 14.11 -6.01
N GLY A 3 7.06 14.85 -5.01
CA GLY A 3 6.66 14.27 -3.73
C GLY A 3 6.82 15.19 -2.52
N ASN A 4 6.31 14.72 -1.37
CA ASN A 4 6.48 15.36 -0.07
C ASN A 4 7.62 14.68 0.69
N TYR A 5 8.60 15.47 1.11
CA TYR A 5 9.79 15.01 1.80
C TYR A 5 9.90 15.71 3.15
N GLN A 6 10.07 14.95 4.22
CA GLN A 6 10.45 15.51 5.51
C GLN A 6 11.97 15.48 5.63
N ILE A 7 12.60 16.66 5.60
CA ILE A 7 14.05 16.79 5.76
C ILE A 7 14.35 17.10 7.22
N GLN A 8 15.16 16.24 7.84
CA GLN A 8 15.66 16.45 9.19
C GLN A 8 17.12 16.90 9.17
N VAL A 9 17.38 18.08 9.72
CA VAL A 9 18.72 18.61 9.95
C VAL A 9 19.05 18.46 11.42
N ARG A 10 20.20 17.84 11.72
CA ARG A 10 20.75 17.71 13.07
C ARG A 10 22.07 18.48 13.14
N ALA A 11 22.17 19.42 14.08
CA ALA A 11 23.42 20.15 14.33
C ALA A 11 24.04 19.65 15.64
N LYS A 12 25.36 19.52 15.62
CA LYS A 12 26.19 19.07 16.74
C LYS A 12 27.34 20.06 16.92
N GLY A 13 27.46 20.63 18.13
CA GLY A 13 28.64 21.41 18.52
C GLY A 13 29.89 20.55 18.63
N ILE A 14 31.07 21.16 18.45
CA ILE A 14 32.36 20.45 18.46
C ILE A 14 32.64 19.72 19.79
N ASP A 15 32.09 20.23 20.90
CA ASP A 15 32.25 19.68 22.25
C ASP A 15 31.02 18.89 22.75
N ALA A 16 30.03 18.66 21.89
CA ALA A 16 28.79 18.00 22.29
C ALA A 16 28.93 16.46 22.28
N GLY A 17 28.33 15.79 23.27
CA GLY A 17 28.23 14.33 23.29
C GLY A 17 27.23 13.77 22.26
N SER A 18 26.24 14.57 21.86
CA SER A 18 25.17 14.21 20.92
C SER A 18 24.67 15.44 20.14
N TYR A 19 23.65 15.29 19.29
CA TYR A 19 23.00 16.41 18.60
C TYR A 19 22.33 17.35 19.61
N GLU A 20 22.47 18.66 19.38
CA GLU A 20 21.97 19.70 20.29
C GLU A 20 20.79 20.46 19.70
N ALA A 21 20.68 20.47 18.36
CA ALA A 21 19.55 21.05 17.66
C ALA A 21 19.06 20.11 16.55
N VAL A 22 17.74 19.98 16.45
CA VAL A 22 17.05 19.24 15.38
C VAL A 22 16.02 20.16 14.75
N LYS A 23 16.04 20.29 13.43
CA LYS A 23 15.01 20.99 12.68
C LYS A 23 14.46 20.07 11.61
N ASN A 24 13.14 19.92 11.59
CA ASN A 24 12.43 19.26 10.50
C ASN A 24 11.76 20.33 9.64
N PHE A 25 11.77 20.15 8.33
CA PHE A 25 10.94 20.93 7.43
C PHE A 25 10.46 20.06 6.29
N ASP A 26 9.24 20.34 5.86
CA ASP A 26 8.61 19.64 4.75
C ASP A 26 8.95 20.36 3.44
N VAL A 27 9.40 19.58 2.46
CA VAL A 27 9.68 20.04 1.10
C VAL A 27 8.73 19.31 0.17
N THR A 28 7.89 20.07 -0.53
CA THR A 28 7.13 19.55 -1.66
C THR A 28 7.89 19.84 -2.93
N VAL A 29 8.33 18.78 -3.61
CA VAL A 29 8.88 18.92 -4.96
C VAL A 29 7.73 18.73 -5.94
N ALA A 30 7.44 19.77 -6.72
CA ALA A 30 6.38 19.73 -7.71
C ALA A 30 6.76 18.81 -8.88
N GLY A 31 5.81 17.96 -9.27
CA GLY A 31 5.77 17.26 -10.55
C GLY A 31 4.38 16.68 -10.73
N THR A 32 4.17 15.92 -11.79
CA THR A 32 2.87 15.32 -12.13
C THR A 32 2.54 14.19 -11.14
N SER A 33 2.21 14.53 -9.89
CA SER A 33 1.66 13.57 -8.95
C SER A 33 0.31 13.12 -9.50
N ALA A 34 0.16 11.83 -9.79
CA ALA A 34 -1.15 11.26 -10.06
C ALA A 34 -2.07 11.66 -8.90
N THR A 35 -3.15 12.36 -9.21
CA THR A 35 -4.16 12.76 -8.23
C THR A 35 -5.06 11.56 -8.01
N ILE A 36 -4.52 10.52 -7.37
CA ILE A 36 -5.25 9.28 -7.10
C ILE A 36 -6.05 9.51 -5.82
N ALA A 37 -7.37 9.59 -5.93
CA ALA A 37 -8.22 9.62 -4.74
C ALA A 37 -8.42 8.19 -4.21
N GLU A 38 -8.71 8.06 -2.92
CA GLU A 38 -8.96 6.74 -2.31
C GLU A 38 -10.20 6.04 -2.91
N GLU A 39 -11.19 6.82 -3.37
CA GLU A 39 -12.40 6.34 -4.03
C GLU A 39 -12.15 5.76 -5.43
N ASP A 40 -11.07 6.17 -6.09
CA ASP A 40 -10.68 5.68 -7.41
C ASP A 40 -10.08 4.27 -7.35
N ILE A 41 -9.54 3.86 -6.19
CA ILE A 41 -8.90 2.55 -6.04
C ILE A 41 -9.97 1.51 -5.74
N THR A 42 -10.25 0.67 -6.73
CA THR A 42 -11.11 -0.50 -6.59
C THR A 42 -10.27 -1.73 -6.25
N VAL A 43 -10.63 -2.44 -5.19
CA VAL A 43 -9.97 -3.69 -4.77
C VAL A 43 -11.03 -4.78 -4.72
N LYS A 44 -10.82 -5.84 -5.50
CA LYS A 44 -11.73 -6.99 -5.60
C LYS A 44 -10.98 -8.31 -5.44
N PHE A 45 -11.69 -9.34 -5.02
CA PHE A 45 -11.12 -10.66 -4.78
C PHE A 45 -11.76 -11.67 -5.74
N TYR A 46 -10.95 -12.55 -6.32
CA TYR A 46 -11.41 -13.55 -7.28
C TYR A 46 -10.88 -14.93 -6.88
N ASN A 47 -11.71 -15.95 -7.10
CA ASN A 47 -11.28 -17.32 -6.98
C ASN A 47 -10.33 -17.67 -8.14
N ILE A 48 -9.13 -18.17 -7.84
CA ILE A 48 -8.11 -18.44 -8.86
C ILE A 48 -8.48 -19.56 -9.84
N THR A 49 -9.40 -20.44 -9.45
CA THR A 49 -9.80 -21.61 -10.24
C THR A 49 -11.03 -21.30 -11.09
N THR A 50 -12.03 -20.65 -10.50
CA THR A 50 -13.30 -20.36 -11.19
C THR A 50 -13.33 -18.98 -11.85
N GLY A 51 -12.44 -18.08 -11.48
CA GLY A 51 -12.43 -16.68 -11.94
C GLY A 51 -13.61 -15.85 -11.44
N VAL A 52 -14.42 -16.38 -10.52
CA VAL A 52 -15.61 -15.70 -9.99
C VAL A 52 -15.21 -14.76 -8.86
N GLU A 53 -15.81 -13.57 -8.84
CA GLU A 53 -15.62 -12.58 -7.78
C GLU A 53 -16.13 -13.14 -6.44
N VAL A 54 -15.31 -13.01 -5.40
CA VAL A 54 -15.62 -13.44 -4.03
C VAL A 54 -15.76 -12.19 -3.18
N ALA A 55 -16.85 -12.10 -2.43
CA ALA A 55 -17.05 -11.00 -1.50
C ALA A 55 -15.94 -11.02 -0.41
N PRO A 56 -15.46 -9.85 0.03
CA PRO A 56 -14.42 -9.76 1.07
C PRO A 56 -14.85 -10.38 2.41
N SER A 57 -16.15 -10.52 2.67
CA SER A 57 -16.70 -11.16 3.86
C SER A 57 -16.91 -12.68 3.73
N ASN A 58 -16.59 -13.27 2.58
CA ASN A 58 -16.84 -14.68 2.27
C ASN A 58 -15.59 -15.39 1.73
N LEU A 59 -14.41 -14.95 2.17
CA LEU A 59 -13.19 -15.66 1.83
C LEU A 59 -13.10 -16.95 2.65
N VAL A 60 -12.38 -17.93 2.12
CA VAL A 60 -12.17 -19.21 2.81
C VAL A 60 -10.72 -19.29 3.28
N ALA A 61 -10.54 -19.66 4.54
CA ALA A 61 -9.20 -19.85 5.08
C ALA A 61 -8.42 -20.91 4.31
N ARG A 62 -7.13 -20.65 4.07
CA ARG A 62 -6.17 -21.49 3.34
C ARG A 62 -6.50 -21.72 1.87
N VAL A 63 -7.43 -20.96 1.31
CA VAL A 63 -7.75 -20.99 -0.12
C VAL A 63 -7.13 -19.75 -0.79
N PRO A 64 -6.27 -19.92 -1.80
CA PRO A 64 -5.68 -18.78 -2.50
C PRO A 64 -6.75 -17.99 -3.27
N VAL A 65 -6.61 -16.67 -3.24
CA VAL A 65 -7.44 -15.72 -3.97
C VAL A 65 -6.56 -14.76 -4.77
N GLU A 66 -7.10 -14.28 -5.89
CA GLU A 66 -6.49 -13.22 -6.68
C GLU A 66 -7.09 -11.88 -6.26
N VAL A 67 -6.25 -10.99 -5.73
CA VAL A 67 -6.61 -9.61 -5.42
C VAL A 67 -6.36 -8.77 -6.65
N ARG A 68 -7.42 -8.22 -7.24
CA ARG A 68 -7.33 -7.33 -8.40
C ARG A 68 -7.55 -5.89 -7.97
N ILE A 69 -6.58 -5.06 -8.32
CA ILE A 69 -6.55 -3.64 -8.05
C ILE A 69 -6.77 -2.92 -9.38
N ALA A 70 -7.74 -2.02 -9.42
CA ALA A 70 -8.05 -1.21 -10.59
C ALA A 70 -8.17 0.27 -10.21
N VAL A 71 -7.68 1.13 -11.09
CA VAL A 71 -7.78 2.59 -11.02
C VAL A 71 -8.32 3.08 -12.37
N PRO A 72 -9.22 4.09 -12.42
CA PRO A 72 -9.79 4.63 -13.65
C PRO A 72 -8.71 5.03 -14.68
N SER A 73 -9.07 4.90 -15.95
CA SER A 73 -8.22 5.27 -17.09
C SER A 73 -7.87 6.76 -17.04
N GLY A 74 -6.57 7.06 -16.95
CA GLY A 74 -6.04 8.41 -16.74
C GLY A 74 -4.74 8.43 -15.94
N ASN A 75 -4.50 7.40 -15.14
CA ASN A 75 -3.24 7.18 -14.41
C ASN A 75 -2.48 5.99 -15.01
N ASN A 76 -1.66 6.24 -16.02
CA ASN A 76 -1.11 5.15 -16.86
C ASN A 76 0.20 4.52 -16.37
N ASP A 77 0.77 4.97 -15.24
CA ASP A 77 2.04 4.46 -14.73
C ASP A 77 2.00 4.27 -13.20
N LEU A 78 1.16 3.34 -12.74
CA LEU A 78 0.99 3.04 -11.32
C LEU A 78 1.66 1.72 -10.92
N TYR A 79 2.30 1.75 -9.77
CA TYR A 79 2.80 0.58 -9.06
C TYR A 79 1.93 0.31 -7.84
N TYR A 80 1.63 -0.97 -7.63
CA TYR A 80 0.81 -1.46 -6.55
C TYR A 80 1.63 -2.33 -5.60
N LYS A 81 1.38 -2.19 -4.31
CA LYS A 81 1.96 -3.03 -3.26
C LYS A 81 0.88 -3.43 -2.28
N LEU A 82 0.86 -4.71 -1.91
CA LEU A 82 -0.13 -5.28 -1.01
C LEU A 82 0.49 -5.62 0.34
N LEU A 83 -0.05 -5.03 1.40
CA LEU A 83 0.22 -5.43 2.79
C LEU A 83 -1.07 -5.98 3.38
N VAL A 84 -0.94 -7.04 4.16
CA VAL A 84 -2.07 -7.62 4.88
C VAL A 84 -1.73 -7.63 6.36
N SER A 85 -2.70 -7.31 7.20
CA SER A 85 -2.53 -7.39 8.64
C SER A 85 -3.65 -8.16 9.29
N ASP A 86 -3.32 -8.95 10.29
CA ASP A 86 -4.26 -9.67 11.15
C ASP A 86 -3.89 -9.51 12.63
N ASN A 87 -4.83 -9.81 13.53
CA ASN A 87 -4.61 -9.63 14.97
C ASN A 87 -3.59 -10.63 15.58
N GLN A 88 -3.20 -11.69 14.86
CA GLN A 88 -2.30 -12.72 15.38
C GLN A 88 -0.84 -12.55 14.90
N LEU A 89 -0.62 -12.10 13.66
CA LEU A 89 0.69 -11.94 13.05
C LEU A 89 1.12 -10.48 12.93
N GLY A 90 0.18 -9.53 13.05
CA GLY A 90 0.42 -8.14 12.73
C GLY A 90 0.48 -7.92 11.22
N THR A 91 1.18 -6.87 10.78
CA THR A 91 1.28 -6.49 9.37
C THR A 91 2.41 -7.23 8.67
N TYR A 92 2.13 -7.84 7.53
CA TYR A 92 3.12 -8.46 6.66
C TYR A 92 2.94 -8.04 5.20
N GLU A 93 4.04 -8.08 4.46
CA GLU A 93 4.07 -7.76 3.04
C GLU A 93 3.70 -9.00 2.22
N VAL A 94 2.69 -8.88 1.33
CA VAL A 94 2.27 -9.96 0.42
C VAL A 94 2.93 -9.80 -0.95
N SER A 95 3.04 -8.57 -1.42
CA SER A 95 3.68 -8.25 -2.70
C SER A 95 4.54 -6.99 -2.59
N LYS A 96 5.57 -6.91 -3.43
CA LYS A 96 6.37 -5.70 -3.65
C LYS A 96 5.69 -4.79 -4.67
N TYR A 97 6.22 -3.59 -4.84
CA TYR A 97 5.74 -2.69 -5.90
C TYR A 97 5.86 -3.34 -7.28
N SER A 98 4.72 -3.52 -7.94
CA SER A 98 4.59 -4.08 -9.29
C SER A 98 3.62 -3.23 -10.11
N PRO A 99 3.86 -3.06 -11.42
CA PRO A 99 2.87 -2.45 -12.30
C PRO A 99 1.64 -3.35 -12.53
N ASP A 100 1.75 -4.64 -12.19
CA ASP A 100 0.63 -5.57 -12.22
C ASP A 100 -0.29 -5.35 -11.01
N GLY A 101 -1.55 -5.03 -11.29
CA GLY A 101 -2.60 -4.87 -10.29
C GLY A 101 -3.20 -6.19 -9.82
N SER A 102 -2.76 -7.34 -10.36
CA SER A 102 -3.18 -8.66 -9.90
C SER A 102 -2.16 -9.26 -8.93
N ILE A 103 -2.62 -9.62 -7.73
CA ILE A 103 -1.77 -10.13 -6.65
C ILE A 103 -2.38 -11.38 -6.05
N LEU A 104 -1.64 -12.47 -6.02
CA LEU A 104 -2.06 -13.70 -5.35
C LEU A 104 -1.85 -13.59 -3.84
N TRP A 105 -2.90 -13.91 -3.08
CA TRP A 105 -2.88 -13.91 -1.63
C TRP A 105 -3.65 -15.10 -1.07
N THR A 106 -3.14 -15.72 -0.02
CA THR A 106 -3.80 -16.83 0.68
C THR A 106 -4.09 -16.43 2.13
N PRO A 107 -5.36 -16.28 2.53
CA PRO A 107 -5.73 -16.07 3.93
C PRO A 107 -5.27 -17.27 4.76
N ARG A 108 -4.44 -17.06 5.78
CA ARG A 108 -3.81 -18.20 6.48
C ARG A 108 -4.75 -18.94 7.43
N LYS A 109 -5.70 -18.23 8.03
CA LYS A 109 -6.60 -18.70 9.10
C LYS A 109 -7.98 -18.04 8.94
N ALA A 110 -8.99 -18.65 9.57
CA ALA A 110 -10.34 -18.12 9.64
C ALA A 110 -10.38 -16.97 10.65
N LEU A 111 -10.12 -15.75 10.16
CA LEU A 111 -9.96 -14.52 10.93
C LEU A 111 -10.33 -13.31 10.06
N ASP A 112 -10.43 -12.15 10.70
CA ASP A 112 -10.49 -10.87 10.03
C ASP A 112 -9.09 -10.37 9.66
N PHE A 113 -8.97 -9.86 8.44
CA PHE A 113 -7.78 -9.28 7.84
C PHE A 113 -8.08 -7.84 7.42
N SER A 114 -7.08 -6.98 7.56
CA SER A 114 -7.06 -5.66 6.93
C SER A 114 -6.07 -5.70 5.77
N VAL A 115 -6.61 -5.55 4.56
CA VAL A 115 -5.86 -5.54 3.31
C VAL A 115 -5.59 -4.10 2.92
N LYS A 116 -4.32 -3.72 2.86
CA LYS A 116 -3.87 -2.37 2.52
C LYS A 116 -3.19 -2.39 1.16
N VAL A 117 -3.73 -1.62 0.23
CA VAL A 117 -3.19 -1.43 -1.11
C VAL A 117 -2.50 -0.08 -1.16
N TYR A 118 -1.20 -0.12 -1.35
CA TYR A 118 -0.36 1.04 -1.52
C TYR A 118 -0.21 1.27 -3.02
N THR A 119 -0.65 2.44 -3.47
CA THR A 119 -0.56 2.83 -4.87
C THR A 119 0.39 4.01 -4.98
N ARG A 120 1.30 3.96 -5.95
CA ARG A 120 2.21 5.05 -6.26
C ARG A 120 2.43 5.18 -7.75
N ASN A 121 2.68 6.39 -8.21
CA ASN A 121 3.15 6.65 -9.55
C ASN A 121 4.60 6.17 -9.73
N SER A 122 5.01 5.80 -10.94
CA SER A 122 6.39 5.49 -11.31
C SER A 122 7.39 6.58 -10.91
N ASP A 123 6.96 7.83 -10.98
CA ASP A 123 7.78 9.01 -10.73
C ASP A 123 7.77 9.45 -9.27
N SER A 124 7.00 8.74 -8.42
CA SER A 124 6.91 8.98 -6.98
C SER A 124 7.90 8.11 -6.22
N PHE A 125 8.70 8.77 -5.38
CA PHE A 125 9.72 8.13 -4.54
C PHE A 125 9.26 7.99 -3.07
N GLY A 126 8.02 8.39 -2.76
CA GLY A 126 7.42 8.24 -1.44
C GLY A 126 7.09 6.78 -1.10
N ILE A 127 6.67 6.55 0.15
CA ILE A 127 6.20 5.23 0.59
C ILE A 127 4.97 4.81 -0.21
N ALA A 128 4.02 5.72 -0.46
CA ALA A 128 2.91 5.61 -1.41
C ALA A 128 2.34 7.00 -1.69
N ASP A 129 1.66 7.17 -2.82
CA ASP A 129 0.86 8.39 -3.09
C ASP A 129 -0.54 8.26 -2.49
N MET A 130 -1.10 7.05 -2.48
CA MET A 130 -2.39 6.76 -1.88
C MET A 130 -2.43 5.35 -1.27
N ILE A 131 -3.15 5.19 -0.16
CA ILE A 131 -3.32 3.89 0.52
C ILE A 131 -4.82 3.61 0.68
N LYS A 132 -5.30 2.53 0.06
CA LYS A 132 -6.66 2.01 0.26
C LYS A 132 -6.63 0.91 1.30
N THR A 133 -7.56 0.93 2.26
CA THR A 133 -7.73 -0.17 3.22
C THR A 133 -9.08 -0.86 3.02
N VAL A 134 -9.07 -2.19 2.96
CA VAL A 134 -10.26 -3.03 2.86
C VAL A 134 -10.25 -4.05 3.99
N SER A 135 -11.35 -4.12 4.74
CA SER A 135 -11.55 -5.16 5.75
C SER A 135 -12.12 -6.42 5.09
N VAL A 136 -11.56 -7.57 5.45
CA VAL A 136 -11.81 -8.86 4.82
C VAL A 136 -11.99 -9.91 5.92
N THR A 137 -12.97 -10.79 5.80
CA THR A 137 -13.21 -11.90 6.73
C THR A 137 -13.02 -13.21 6.00
N ALA A 138 -12.17 -14.07 6.55
CA ALA A 138 -12.04 -15.45 6.11
C ALA A 138 -12.71 -16.39 7.11
N SER A 139 -13.55 -17.30 6.61
CA SER A 139 -14.21 -18.37 7.38
C SER A 139 -13.63 -19.75 7.11
#